data_AF-A0A803N6Y6-F1
#
_entry.id   AF-A0A803N6Y6-F1
#
_cell.length_a   1.000
_cell.length_b   1.000
_cell.length_c   1.000
_cell.angle_alpha   90.00
_cell.angle_beta   90.00
_cell.angle_gamma   90.00
#
_symmetry.space_group_name_H-M   'P 1'
#
loop_
_entity.id
_entity.type
_entity.pdbx_description
1 polymer ?
#
loop_
_entity_poly.entity_id
_entity_poly.type
_entity_poly.pdbx_seq_one_letter_code
_entity_poly.pdbx_strand_id
1 'polypeptide(L)'
;MKERSEVWEHFDKEDLPSGMHAICKYCGMSYKCGAKKNGTSVLWAHISRCRKYPFNTPKDSKQSLLSFKSAKEPSGGTSGLTYHKFDAGSIRKALSFMVIVDELPFKFVEGIGFRHFCGVIEPRFNVPSRITVAKDCFETYLTEKRKLKNVLKRCNSRVSLTTDTWTSIQQINYMCLTVHFIDNNWKLHKRILNFCPISSHKGDDIGKEIEKCLLDWGLENVMCITVDNASSNDTAIGYMRRKINGWKTGVLKGRFLHMRCVAHIVNLVVSDGLKTVNESVQRVRHAIRFIKQSPARLQRWNSTYLMLNAAIELQDAFERYSGEDPHYVVDLNERDGKGSPNSDDWNNVRRLSEFLQAFYDLTLHVSGSLYVSLNLFFHELVSVAVLMKDLVSSDDVDMCLMACRMKEKYEKYWGDLEKINLLIFIAVVLDPRYKLDYVEWMITEIYDPIVASKLVDNVKVALNALYEEYRVSSGNDVNREEVSSSKDGKTPLSPKHKKIEVLKSKYKKHKCERDGDAKIELDKYLEEDTAEDIDEFDILSWWKFNCSRFPTVGRIARDVLVVPVSTVASESAFSTGGRVLVSLGAH
;
A
#
# COMPACT_ATOMS: atom_id res chain seq x y z
N MET A 1 -17.67 -42.98 -74.91
CA MET A 1 -16.63 -41.95 -75.15
C MET A 1 -16.48 -41.15 -73.87
N LYS A 2 -15.30 -41.13 -73.21
CA LYS A 2 -15.04 -40.18 -72.12
C LYS A 2 -14.90 -38.79 -72.73
N GLU A 3 -15.63 -37.81 -72.19
CA GLU A 3 -15.50 -36.43 -72.66
C GLU A 3 -14.12 -35.87 -72.30
N ARG A 4 -13.56 -35.01 -73.16
CA ARG A 4 -12.15 -34.54 -73.09
C ARG A 4 -11.81 -33.66 -71.87
N SER A 5 -12.77 -33.30 -71.01
CA SER A 5 -12.54 -32.39 -69.88
C SER A 5 -13.43 -32.73 -68.69
N GLU A 6 -12.86 -32.76 -67.50
CA GLU A 6 -13.53 -33.09 -66.23
C GLU A 6 -14.62 -32.07 -65.85
N VAL A 7 -14.60 -30.85 -66.42
CA VAL A 7 -15.60 -29.82 -66.14
C VAL A 7 -17.03 -30.27 -66.46
N TRP A 8 -17.19 -31.22 -67.39
CA TRP A 8 -18.48 -31.74 -67.80
C TRP A 8 -19.18 -32.60 -66.74
N GLU A 9 -18.47 -33.02 -65.69
CA GLU A 9 -19.11 -33.67 -64.53
C GLU A 9 -20.10 -32.72 -63.83
N HIS A 10 -19.87 -31.41 -63.93
CA HIS A 10 -20.60 -30.35 -63.25
C HIS A 10 -21.64 -29.61 -64.12
N PHE A 11 -21.77 -29.96 -65.41
CA PHE A 11 -22.68 -29.32 -66.36
C PHE A 11 -23.47 -30.34 -67.17
N ASP A 12 -24.73 -30.04 -67.48
CA ASP A 12 -25.57 -30.80 -68.42
C ASP A 12 -25.62 -30.10 -69.78
N LYS A 13 -25.66 -30.87 -70.87
CA LYS A 13 -25.76 -30.32 -72.22
C LYS A 13 -27.20 -30.33 -72.70
N GLU A 14 -27.70 -29.18 -73.13
CA GLU A 14 -29.01 -29.04 -73.75
C GLU A 14 -28.87 -28.37 -75.13
N ASP A 15 -29.55 -28.94 -76.13
CA ASP A 15 -29.66 -28.33 -77.45
C ASP A 15 -30.83 -27.36 -77.47
N LEU A 16 -30.50 -26.06 -77.41
CA LEU A 16 -31.46 -24.98 -77.58
C LEU A 16 -31.47 -24.51 -79.04
N PRO A 17 -32.54 -23.86 -79.52
CA PRO A 17 -32.63 -23.32 -80.88
C PRO A 17 -31.49 -22.34 -81.25
N SER A 18 -30.80 -21.79 -80.25
CA SER A 18 -29.68 -20.86 -80.40
C SER A 18 -28.29 -21.53 -80.34
N GLY A 19 -28.23 -22.86 -80.38
CA GLY A 19 -27.04 -23.71 -80.34
C GLY A 19 -26.96 -24.58 -79.08
N MET A 20 -25.95 -25.45 -79.02
CA MET A 20 -25.70 -26.31 -77.86
C MET A 20 -25.28 -25.46 -76.65
N HIS A 21 -25.92 -25.66 -75.50
CA HIS A 21 -25.63 -24.97 -74.24
C HIS A 21 -25.26 -25.95 -73.13
N ALA A 22 -24.37 -25.53 -72.25
CA ALA A 22 -23.97 -26.20 -71.02
C ALA A 22 -24.64 -25.49 -69.84
N ILE A 23 -25.46 -26.22 -69.09
CA ILE A 23 -26.19 -25.70 -67.93
C ILE A 23 -25.51 -26.20 -66.66
N CYS A 24 -25.19 -25.28 -65.75
CA CYS A 24 -24.54 -25.62 -64.49
C CYS A 24 -25.52 -26.37 -63.57
N LYS A 25 -25.15 -27.57 -63.12
CA LYS A 25 -25.97 -28.42 -62.23
C LYS A 25 -26.31 -27.77 -60.88
N TYR A 26 -25.53 -26.76 -60.46
CA TYR A 26 -25.65 -26.15 -59.12
C TYR A 26 -26.43 -24.83 -59.11
N CYS A 27 -26.28 -24.00 -60.14
CA CYS A 27 -26.92 -22.67 -60.19
C CYS A 27 -27.89 -22.48 -61.35
N GLY A 28 -27.96 -23.43 -62.30
CA GLY A 28 -28.88 -23.37 -63.44
C GLY A 28 -28.47 -22.38 -64.54
N MET A 29 -27.29 -21.75 -64.46
CA MET A 29 -26.83 -20.80 -65.50
C MET A 29 -26.42 -21.55 -66.77
N SER A 30 -26.92 -21.09 -67.93
CA SER A 30 -26.64 -21.65 -69.25
C SER A 30 -25.52 -20.92 -69.98
N TYR A 31 -24.60 -21.67 -70.59
CA TYR A 31 -23.45 -21.15 -71.36
C TYR A 31 -23.37 -21.81 -72.73
N LYS A 32 -23.13 -21.06 -73.81
CA LYS A 32 -23.00 -21.64 -75.16
C LYS A 32 -21.78 -22.55 -75.28
N CYS A 33 -21.95 -23.79 -75.69
CA CYS A 33 -20.89 -24.79 -75.85
C CYS A 33 -20.84 -25.39 -77.27
N GLY A 34 -20.36 -24.61 -78.24
CA GLY A 34 -20.13 -25.13 -79.60
C GLY A 34 -18.77 -25.80 -79.77
N ALA A 35 -18.73 -27.06 -80.23
CA ALA A 35 -17.52 -27.89 -80.38
C ALA A 35 -16.38 -27.30 -81.23
N LYS A 36 -16.63 -26.27 -82.05
CA LYS A 36 -15.64 -25.61 -82.92
C LYS A 36 -15.29 -24.16 -82.53
N LYS A 37 -16.05 -23.51 -81.66
CA LYS A 37 -15.87 -22.06 -81.35
C LYS A 37 -15.72 -21.74 -79.87
N ASN A 38 -16.25 -22.57 -78.96
CA ASN A 38 -16.26 -22.25 -77.53
C ASN A 38 -15.52 -23.34 -76.75
N GLY A 39 -14.41 -22.94 -76.10
CA GLY A 39 -13.64 -23.82 -75.20
C GLY A 39 -14.29 -23.99 -73.82
N THR A 40 -13.77 -24.93 -73.03
CA THR A 40 -14.27 -25.27 -71.68
C THR A 40 -13.82 -24.28 -70.58
N SER A 41 -12.96 -23.31 -70.89
CA SER A 41 -12.41 -22.36 -69.91
C SER A 41 -13.47 -21.49 -69.22
N VAL A 42 -14.54 -21.13 -69.93
CA VAL A 42 -15.66 -20.33 -69.37
C VAL A 42 -16.43 -21.12 -68.31
N LEU A 43 -16.55 -22.43 -68.50
CA LEU A 43 -17.22 -23.33 -67.56
C LEU A 43 -16.41 -23.47 -66.26
N TRP A 44 -15.08 -23.57 -66.35
CA TRP A 44 -14.18 -23.54 -65.18
C TRP A 44 -14.20 -22.19 -64.44
N ALA A 45 -14.21 -21.09 -65.18
CA ALA A 45 -14.33 -19.75 -64.61
C ALA A 45 -15.66 -19.56 -63.88
N HIS A 46 -16.72 -20.23 -64.34
CA HIS A 46 -18.01 -20.23 -63.66
C HIS A 46 -17.99 -21.08 -62.39
N ILE A 47 -17.51 -22.34 -62.42
CA ILE A 47 -17.45 -23.22 -61.23
C ILE A 47 -16.70 -22.54 -60.10
N SER A 48 -15.53 -21.96 -60.40
CA SER A 48 -14.69 -21.25 -59.42
C SER A 48 -15.33 -20.01 -58.80
N ARG A 49 -16.47 -19.52 -59.33
CA ARG A 49 -17.22 -18.38 -58.79
C ARG A 49 -18.65 -18.70 -58.40
N CYS A 50 -19.11 -19.94 -58.65
CA CYS A 50 -20.47 -20.35 -58.38
C CYS A 50 -20.71 -20.46 -56.87
N ARG A 51 -21.54 -19.56 -56.31
CA ARG A 51 -21.85 -19.52 -54.87
C ARG A 51 -22.60 -20.75 -54.35
N LYS A 52 -23.28 -21.48 -55.24
CA LYS A 52 -24.02 -22.72 -54.92
C LYS A 52 -23.18 -23.99 -55.13
N TYR A 53 -21.93 -23.85 -55.57
CA TYR A 53 -21.02 -24.99 -55.69
C TYR A 53 -20.53 -25.39 -54.28
N PRO A 54 -20.65 -26.66 -53.87
CA PRO A 54 -20.40 -27.09 -52.48
C PRO A 54 -19.00 -26.77 -51.94
N PHE A 55 -18.00 -26.61 -52.82
CA PHE A 55 -16.63 -26.29 -52.43
C PHE A 55 -16.33 -24.78 -52.37
N ASN A 56 -17.29 -23.94 -52.79
CA ASN A 56 -17.16 -22.48 -52.84
C ASN A 56 -18.04 -21.74 -51.82
N THR A 57 -18.77 -22.46 -50.98
CA THR A 57 -19.43 -21.86 -49.82
C THR A 57 -18.36 -21.30 -48.86
N PRO A 58 -18.48 -20.04 -48.41
CA PRO A 58 -17.47 -19.43 -47.54
C PRO A 58 -17.44 -20.14 -46.18
N LYS A 59 -16.41 -20.97 -45.96
CA LYS A 59 -15.98 -21.40 -44.63
C LYS A 59 -15.31 -20.22 -43.91
N ASP A 60 -16.08 -19.23 -43.46
CA ASP A 60 -15.74 -18.37 -42.31
C ASP A 60 -16.78 -17.23 -42.20
N SER A 61 -17.79 -17.40 -41.35
CA SER A 61 -18.48 -16.27 -40.72
C SER A 61 -17.74 -15.87 -39.43
N LYS A 62 -16.48 -15.44 -39.56
CA LYS A 62 -15.77 -14.70 -38.50
C LYS A 62 -15.85 -13.21 -38.84
N GLN A 63 -17.03 -12.63 -38.77
CA GLN A 63 -17.14 -11.18 -38.84
C GLN A 63 -16.71 -10.61 -37.49
N SER A 64 -15.53 -9.99 -37.45
CA SER A 64 -15.00 -9.27 -36.29
C SER A 64 -15.81 -7.99 -36.09
N LEU A 65 -16.41 -7.81 -34.91
CA LEU A 65 -17.00 -6.54 -34.51
C LEU A 65 -15.89 -5.50 -34.32
N LEU A 66 -16.00 -4.38 -35.04
CA LEU A 66 -15.15 -3.20 -34.88
C LEU A 66 -15.64 -2.41 -33.66
N SER A 67 -14.75 -2.11 -32.72
CA SER A 67 -15.06 -1.29 -31.54
C SER A 67 -14.04 -0.16 -31.41
N PHE A 68 -14.52 1.02 -30.99
CA PHE A 68 -13.71 2.20 -30.73
C PHE A 68 -13.25 2.18 -29.26
N LYS A 69 -11.95 2.34 -29.01
CA LYS A 69 -11.46 2.55 -27.64
C LYS A 69 -11.92 3.91 -27.13
N SER A 70 -12.61 3.94 -25.99
CA SER A 70 -12.69 5.15 -25.17
C SER A 70 -11.33 5.40 -24.55
N ALA A 71 -10.82 6.63 -24.68
CA ALA A 71 -9.60 7.07 -24.04
C ALA A 71 -9.74 6.95 -22.51
N LYS A 72 -8.95 6.09 -21.89
CA LYS A 72 -8.66 6.13 -20.46
C LYS A 72 -7.17 6.44 -20.32
N GLU A 73 -6.83 7.72 -20.50
CA GLU A 73 -5.77 8.50 -19.82
C GLU A 73 -5.53 9.85 -20.55
N PRO A 74 -5.17 10.94 -19.84
CA PRO A 74 -5.16 12.31 -20.36
C PRO A 74 -3.84 12.67 -21.08
N SER A 75 -3.37 11.81 -21.98
CA SER A 75 -2.28 12.16 -22.90
C SER A 75 -2.72 11.86 -24.32
N GLY A 76 -2.85 12.94 -25.10
CA GLY A 76 -3.44 12.94 -26.44
C GLY A 76 -2.87 11.86 -27.34
N GLY A 77 -3.71 10.90 -27.69
CA GLY A 77 -3.39 9.81 -28.61
C GLY A 77 -4.64 9.38 -29.36
N THR A 78 -4.58 9.53 -30.69
CA THR A 78 -5.61 9.20 -31.69
C THR A 78 -6.33 7.87 -31.45
N SER A 79 -7.66 7.91 -31.56
CA SER A 79 -8.59 6.78 -31.48
C SER A 79 -8.30 5.71 -32.54
N GLY A 80 -7.51 4.69 -32.21
CA GLY A 80 -7.28 3.53 -33.08
C GLY A 80 -8.46 2.56 -33.07
N LEU A 81 -8.95 2.18 -34.26
CA LEU A 81 -9.87 1.06 -34.47
C LEU A 81 -9.21 -0.24 -33.97
N THR A 82 -9.87 -0.98 -33.08
CA THR A 82 -9.39 -2.29 -32.61
C THR A 82 -10.40 -3.40 -32.89
N TYR A 83 -9.89 -4.56 -33.28
CA TYR A 83 -10.68 -5.77 -33.53
C TYR A 83 -11.06 -6.43 -32.19
N HIS A 84 -12.36 -6.58 -31.89
CA HIS A 84 -12.80 -7.33 -30.71
C HIS A 84 -12.98 -8.82 -31.06
N LYS A 85 -11.96 -9.63 -30.79
CA LYS A 85 -12.06 -11.10 -30.86
C LYS A 85 -12.50 -11.61 -29.50
N PHE A 86 -13.49 -12.50 -29.46
CA PHE A 86 -13.87 -13.18 -28.22
C PHE A 86 -12.65 -13.93 -27.66
N ASP A 87 -12.21 -13.49 -26.48
CA ASP A 87 -11.20 -14.17 -25.67
C ASP A 87 -11.77 -14.44 -24.29
N ALA A 88 -12.12 -15.70 -24.03
CA ALA A 88 -12.58 -16.14 -22.72
C ALA A 88 -11.53 -15.87 -21.63
N GLY A 89 -10.23 -15.83 -21.98
CA GLY A 89 -9.15 -15.50 -21.06
C GLY A 89 -9.21 -14.05 -20.55
N SER A 90 -9.38 -13.08 -21.45
CA SER A 90 -9.61 -11.67 -21.08
C SER A 90 -10.83 -11.49 -20.19
N ILE A 91 -11.95 -12.16 -20.49
CA ILE A 91 -13.18 -12.07 -19.69
C ILE A 91 -12.94 -12.67 -18.29
N ARG A 92 -12.25 -13.80 -18.17
CA ARG A 92 -11.89 -14.38 -16.86
C ARG A 92 -10.99 -13.47 -16.04
N LYS A 93 -10.00 -12.82 -16.66
CA LYS A 93 -9.15 -11.83 -15.98
C LYS A 93 -9.96 -10.63 -15.51
N ALA A 94 -10.92 -10.14 -16.32
CA ALA A 94 -11.82 -9.07 -15.92
C ALA A 94 -12.74 -9.48 -14.77
N LEU A 95 -13.24 -10.73 -14.78
CA LEU A 95 -14.02 -11.31 -13.69
C LEU A 95 -13.20 -11.40 -12.39
N SER A 96 -11.97 -11.89 -12.44
CA SER A 96 -11.07 -11.91 -11.29
C SER A 96 -10.76 -10.50 -10.78
N PHE A 97 -10.56 -9.53 -11.68
CA PHE A 97 -10.36 -8.13 -11.32
C PHE A 97 -11.57 -7.55 -10.58
N MET A 98 -12.78 -7.78 -11.09
CA MET A 98 -14.03 -7.36 -10.44
C MET A 98 -14.18 -7.99 -9.04
N VAL A 99 -13.96 -9.30 -8.93
CA VAL A 99 -14.04 -10.01 -7.65
C VAL A 99 -13.05 -9.45 -6.62
N ILE A 100 -11.84 -9.07 -7.06
CA ILE A 100 -10.81 -8.51 -6.18
C ILE A 100 -11.13 -7.06 -5.78
N VAL A 101 -11.49 -6.20 -6.74
CA VAL A 101 -11.71 -4.76 -6.51
C VAL A 101 -13.01 -4.50 -5.75
N ASP A 102 -14.06 -5.25 -6.06
CA ASP A 102 -15.37 -5.08 -5.44
C ASP A 102 -15.54 -5.98 -4.21
N GLU A 103 -14.48 -6.70 -3.80
CA GLU A 103 -14.45 -7.57 -2.62
C GLU A 103 -15.60 -8.60 -2.57
N LEU A 104 -15.95 -9.16 -3.73
CA LEU A 104 -17.10 -10.04 -3.85
C LEU A 104 -16.77 -11.46 -3.35
N PRO A 105 -17.70 -12.13 -2.66
CA PRO A 105 -17.54 -13.55 -2.32
C PRO A 105 -17.35 -14.39 -3.58
N PHE A 106 -16.47 -15.40 -3.58
CA PHE A 106 -16.29 -16.27 -4.75
C PHE A 106 -17.57 -17.00 -5.19
N LYS A 107 -18.54 -17.17 -4.28
CA LYS A 107 -19.86 -17.75 -4.57
C LYS A 107 -20.73 -16.83 -5.44
N PHE A 108 -20.40 -15.53 -5.54
CA PHE A 108 -21.13 -14.54 -6.34
C PHE A 108 -21.37 -15.00 -7.78
N VAL A 109 -20.37 -15.65 -8.40
CA VAL A 109 -20.45 -16.11 -9.80
C VAL A 109 -21.42 -17.27 -10.01
N GLU A 110 -21.89 -17.89 -8.93
CA GLU A 110 -22.89 -18.96 -8.94
C GLU A 110 -24.32 -18.42 -8.80
N GLY A 111 -24.48 -17.12 -8.52
CA GLY A 111 -25.78 -16.46 -8.42
C GLY A 111 -26.56 -16.48 -9.75
N ILE A 112 -27.86 -16.76 -9.67
CA ILE A 112 -28.74 -16.86 -10.85
C ILE A 112 -28.76 -15.54 -11.64
N GLY A 113 -28.83 -14.41 -10.94
CA GLY A 113 -28.82 -13.08 -11.57
C GLY A 113 -27.54 -12.79 -12.33
N PHE A 114 -26.37 -13.11 -11.76
CA PHE A 114 -25.08 -12.90 -12.42
C PHE A 114 -24.92 -13.79 -13.66
N ARG A 115 -25.35 -15.05 -13.58
CA ARG A 115 -25.32 -15.96 -14.73
C ARG A 115 -26.25 -15.52 -15.85
N HIS A 116 -27.46 -15.05 -15.51
CA HIS A 116 -28.38 -14.48 -16.49
C HIS A 116 -27.77 -13.24 -17.17
N PHE A 117 -27.20 -12.33 -16.38
CA PHE A 117 -26.49 -11.15 -16.89
C PHE A 117 -25.35 -11.49 -17.86
N CYS A 118 -24.47 -12.43 -17.49
CA CYS A 118 -23.40 -12.89 -18.39
C CYS A 118 -23.94 -13.55 -19.66
N GLY A 119 -25.01 -14.33 -19.55
CA GLY A 119 -25.66 -14.98 -20.69
C GLY A 119 -26.27 -14.01 -21.69
N VAL A 120 -26.74 -12.83 -21.23
CA VAL A 120 -27.24 -11.76 -22.11
C VAL A 120 -26.09 -10.99 -22.77
N ILE A 121 -24.99 -10.73 -22.04
CA ILE A 121 -23.86 -9.96 -22.56
C ILE A 121 -23.03 -10.75 -23.58
N GLU A 122 -22.68 -11.98 -23.24
CA GLU A 122 -21.86 -12.82 -24.12
C GLU A 122 -22.26 -14.29 -23.93
N PRO A 123 -23.20 -14.79 -24.74
CA PRO A 123 -23.70 -16.16 -24.65
C PRO A 123 -22.62 -17.24 -24.80
N ARG A 124 -21.48 -16.91 -25.43
CA ARG A 124 -20.36 -17.85 -25.59
C ARG A 124 -19.50 -17.98 -24.34
N PHE A 125 -19.64 -17.07 -23.37
CA PHE A 125 -18.88 -17.11 -22.13
C PHE A 125 -19.54 -18.05 -21.12
N ASN A 126 -18.92 -19.20 -20.88
CA ASN A 126 -19.35 -20.09 -19.81
C ASN A 126 -18.82 -19.56 -18.46
N VAL A 127 -19.74 -19.23 -17.55
CA VAL A 127 -19.38 -18.66 -16.25
C VAL A 127 -18.61 -19.71 -15.42
N PRO A 128 -17.39 -19.41 -14.95
CA PRO A 128 -16.58 -20.34 -14.19
C PRO A 128 -17.16 -20.62 -12.79
N SER A 129 -16.77 -21.75 -12.20
CA SER A 129 -17.14 -22.10 -10.81
C SER A 129 -16.43 -21.22 -9.79
N ARG A 130 -16.93 -21.16 -8.54
CA ARG A 130 -16.26 -20.46 -7.43
C ARG A 130 -14.80 -20.91 -7.23
N ILE A 131 -14.51 -22.20 -7.44
CA ILE A 131 -13.17 -22.78 -7.30
C ILE A 131 -12.25 -22.28 -8.42
N THR A 132 -12.78 -22.22 -9.63
CA THR A 132 -12.04 -21.73 -10.80
C THR A 132 -11.72 -20.24 -10.65
N VAL A 133 -12.67 -19.43 -10.20
CA VAL A 133 -12.44 -18.00 -9.93
C VAL A 133 -11.41 -17.80 -8.82
N ALA A 134 -11.47 -18.58 -7.75
CA ALA A 134 -10.47 -18.53 -6.68
C ALA A 134 -9.06 -18.86 -7.21
N LYS A 135 -8.93 -19.86 -8.08
CA LYS A 135 -7.65 -20.17 -8.76
C LYS A 135 -7.18 -19.02 -9.64
N ASP A 136 -8.06 -18.40 -10.41
CA ASP A 136 -7.71 -17.27 -11.29
C ASP A 136 -7.25 -16.03 -10.51
N CYS A 137 -7.93 -15.74 -9.39
CA CYS A 137 -7.51 -14.70 -8.45
C CYS A 137 -6.13 -15.02 -7.86
N PHE A 138 -5.86 -16.27 -7.50
CA PHE A 138 -4.56 -16.69 -7.00
C PHE A 138 -3.44 -16.61 -8.05
N GLU A 139 -3.70 -17.00 -9.30
CA GLU A 139 -2.75 -16.83 -10.41
C GLU A 139 -2.43 -15.36 -10.69
N THR A 140 -3.45 -14.50 -10.58
CA THR A 140 -3.29 -13.04 -10.66
C THR A 140 -2.36 -12.55 -9.55
N TYR A 141 -2.60 -12.98 -8.30
CA TYR A 141 -1.70 -12.69 -7.17
C TYR A 141 -0.26 -13.15 -7.43
N LEU A 142 -0.04 -14.39 -7.91
CA LEU A 142 1.31 -14.88 -8.20
C LEU A 142 2.02 -14.05 -9.28
N THR A 143 1.26 -13.56 -10.27
CA THR A 143 1.78 -12.72 -11.34
C THR A 143 2.16 -11.33 -10.83
N GLU A 144 1.28 -10.69 -10.04
CA GLU A 144 1.58 -9.40 -9.41
C GLU A 144 2.70 -9.50 -8.38
N LYS A 145 2.77 -10.58 -7.60
CA LYS A 145 3.88 -10.88 -6.69
C LYS A 145 5.22 -10.92 -7.42
N ARG A 146 5.28 -11.57 -8.59
CA ARG A 146 6.49 -11.59 -9.43
C ARG A 146 6.87 -10.20 -9.93
N LYS A 147 5.90 -9.39 -10.36
CA LYS A 147 6.15 -7.99 -10.78
C LYS A 147 6.69 -7.15 -9.62
N LEU A 148 6.06 -7.24 -8.44
CA LEU A 148 6.49 -6.50 -7.26
C LEU A 148 7.88 -6.92 -6.80
N LYS A 149 8.22 -8.22 -6.81
CA LYS A 149 9.58 -8.70 -6.55
C LYS A 149 10.61 -8.07 -7.50
N ASN A 150 10.28 -7.91 -8.78
CA ASN A 150 11.17 -7.26 -9.74
C ASN A 150 11.33 -5.76 -9.46
N VAL A 151 10.28 -5.08 -8.99
CA VAL A 151 10.36 -3.68 -8.55
C VAL A 151 11.27 -3.56 -7.33
N LEU A 152 11.04 -4.39 -6.30
CA LEU A 152 11.84 -4.40 -5.08
C LEU A 152 13.32 -4.70 -5.35
N LYS A 153 13.63 -5.62 -6.28
CA LYS A 153 15.02 -5.89 -6.68
C LYS A 153 15.68 -4.74 -7.45
N ARG A 154 14.91 -3.95 -8.20
CA ARG A 154 15.42 -2.78 -8.95
C ARG A 154 15.62 -1.57 -8.03
N CYS A 155 14.82 -1.46 -6.98
CA CYS A 155 15.01 -0.48 -5.93
C CYS A 155 16.20 -0.94 -5.07
N ASN A 156 17.41 -0.43 -5.35
CA ASN A 156 18.58 -0.62 -4.48
C ASN A 156 18.48 0.23 -3.18
N SER A 157 17.27 0.37 -2.64
CA SER A 157 16.94 1.09 -1.41
C SER A 157 16.64 0.09 -0.31
N ARG A 158 16.80 0.51 0.94
CA ARG A 158 16.35 -0.31 2.06
C ARG A 158 14.84 -0.24 2.20
N VAL A 159 14.29 -1.23 2.88
CA VAL A 159 12.85 -1.33 3.13
C VAL A 159 12.56 -1.27 4.62
N SER A 160 11.42 -0.68 4.97
CA SER A 160 10.91 -0.67 6.34
C SER A 160 9.66 -1.54 6.43
N LEU A 161 9.44 -2.17 7.58
CA LEU A 161 8.35 -3.11 7.78
C LEU A 161 7.41 -2.61 8.88
N THR A 162 6.12 -2.87 8.73
CA THR A 162 5.16 -2.88 9.85
C THR A 162 4.62 -4.27 10.01
N THR A 163 4.59 -4.74 11.24
CA THR A 163 3.89 -5.98 11.58
C THR A 163 2.85 -5.70 12.65
N ASP A 164 1.71 -6.35 12.47
CA ASP A 164 0.62 -6.29 13.42
C ASP A 164 -0.01 -7.68 13.55
N THR A 165 -0.43 -8.02 14.77
CA THR A 165 -1.01 -9.32 15.10
C THR A 165 -2.45 -9.15 15.52
N TRP A 166 -3.35 -9.86 14.85
CA TRP A 166 -4.78 -9.82 15.11
C TRP A 166 -5.33 -11.20 15.43
N THR A 167 -6.11 -11.29 16.49
CA THR A 167 -6.85 -12.52 16.85
C THR A 167 -8.21 -12.51 16.19
N SER A 168 -8.47 -13.49 15.35
CA SER A 168 -9.77 -13.68 14.72
C SER A 168 -10.85 -14.14 15.68
N ILE A 169 -12.11 -13.98 15.27
CA ILE A 169 -13.28 -14.47 16.01
C ILE A 169 -13.22 -16.00 16.21
N GLN A 170 -12.55 -16.71 15.29
CA GLN A 170 -12.28 -18.15 15.37
C GLN A 170 -11.12 -18.49 16.32
N GLN A 171 -10.59 -17.52 17.07
CA GLN A 171 -9.44 -17.64 17.98
C GLN A 171 -8.14 -18.01 17.27
N ILE A 172 -8.03 -17.75 15.96
CA ILE A 172 -6.81 -17.91 15.18
C ILE A 172 -6.09 -16.56 15.11
N ASN A 173 -4.82 -16.53 15.47
CA ASN A 173 -3.99 -15.32 15.36
C ASN A 173 -3.38 -15.20 13.98
N TYR A 174 -3.46 -14.02 13.40
CA TYR A 174 -2.88 -13.67 12.12
C TYR A 174 -1.86 -12.56 12.29
N MET A 175 -0.75 -12.68 11.59
CA MET A 175 0.25 -11.62 11.46
C MET A 175 0.17 -11.05 10.05
N CYS A 176 0.00 -9.73 9.96
CA CYS A 176 0.06 -9.00 8.70
C CYS A 176 1.42 -8.29 8.60
N LEU A 177 2.23 -8.68 7.62
CA LEU A 177 3.50 -8.01 7.33
C LEU A 177 3.36 -7.10 6.13
N THR A 178 3.62 -5.81 6.33
CA THR A 178 3.57 -4.78 5.29
C THR A 178 4.95 -4.19 5.08
N VAL A 179 5.36 -4.03 3.82
CA VAL A 179 6.59 -3.36 3.44
C VAL A 179 6.30 -1.93 2.99
N HIS A 180 7.20 -1.04 3.37
CA HIS A 180 7.25 0.37 3.00
C HIS A 180 8.59 0.63 2.32
N PHE A 181 8.55 1.20 1.13
CA PHE A 181 9.74 1.56 0.36
C PHE A 181 9.47 2.80 -0.50
N ILE A 182 10.52 3.58 -0.77
CA ILE A 182 10.46 4.71 -1.70
C ILE A 182 11.13 4.27 -3.00
N ASP A 183 10.42 4.43 -4.13
CA ASP A 183 10.96 4.04 -5.43
C ASP A 183 11.99 5.05 -6.00
N ASN A 184 12.57 4.75 -7.15
CA ASN A 184 13.54 5.64 -7.81
C ASN A 184 12.93 6.97 -8.28
N ASN A 185 11.59 7.07 -8.34
CA ASN A 185 10.88 8.29 -8.68
C ASN A 185 10.50 9.12 -7.44
N TRP A 186 10.99 8.72 -6.26
CA TRP A 186 10.67 9.29 -4.95
C TRP A 186 9.20 9.19 -4.58
N LYS A 187 8.53 8.11 -5.01
CA LYS A 187 7.16 7.81 -4.60
C LYS A 187 7.16 6.82 -3.44
N LEU A 188 6.44 7.14 -2.37
CA LEU A 188 6.20 6.24 -1.26
C LEU A 188 5.27 5.10 -1.69
N HIS A 189 5.69 3.86 -1.44
CA HIS A 189 4.89 2.66 -1.67
C HIS A 189 4.74 1.85 -0.41
N LYS A 190 3.50 1.48 -0.13
CA LYS A 190 3.11 0.53 0.91
C LYS A 190 2.52 -0.72 0.27
N ARG A 191 3.00 -1.91 0.60
CA ARG A 191 2.47 -3.19 0.07
C ARG A 191 2.41 -4.25 1.15
N ILE A 192 1.29 -4.94 1.26
CA ILE A 192 1.16 -6.10 2.15
C ILE A 192 1.91 -7.27 1.51
N LEU A 193 2.91 -7.80 2.23
CA LEU A 193 3.71 -8.92 1.77
C LEU A 193 3.06 -10.26 2.11
N ASN A 194 2.54 -10.37 3.33
CA ASN A 194 2.02 -11.62 3.82
C ASN A 194 0.93 -11.42 4.87
N PHE A 195 0.01 -12.37 4.89
CA PHE A 195 -1.04 -12.52 5.88
C PHE A 195 -1.00 -13.97 6.35
N CYS A 196 -0.28 -14.24 7.44
CA CYS A 196 0.00 -15.60 7.88
C CYS A 196 -0.64 -15.90 9.24
N PRO A 197 -1.24 -17.08 9.42
CA PRO A 197 -1.64 -17.54 10.75
C PRO A 197 -0.38 -17.86 11.57
N ILE A 198 -0.36 -17.41 12.82
CA ILE A 198 0.68 -17.70 13.79
C ILE A 198 0.11 -18.64 14.86
N SER A 199 0.79 -19.77 15.08
CA SER A 199 0.37 -20.79 16.05
C SER A 199 0.90 -20.53 17.46
N SER A 200 1.89 -19.66 17.61
CA SER A 200 2.60 -19.38 18.86
C SER A 200 2.81 -17.87 19.03
N HIS A 201 2.54 -17.35 20.23
CA HIS A 201 2.81 -15.96 20.62
C HIS A 201 4.23 -15.75 21.16
N LYS A 202 5.10 -16.76 21.10
CA LYS A 202 6.49 -16.60 21.52
C LYS A 202 7.21 -15.70 20.53
N GLY A 203 7.92 -14.68 21.04
CA GLY A 203 8.62 -13.71 20.21
C GLY A 203 9.58 -14.34 19.19
N ASP A 204 10.28 -15.40 19.56
CA ASP A 204 11.18 -16.12 18.64
C ASP A 204 10.45 -16.74 17.44
N ASP A 205 9.21 -17.22 17.63
CA ASP A 205 8.43 -17.81 16.54
C ASP A 205 7.90 -16.73 15.60
N ILE A 206 7.48 -15.58 16.15
CA ILE A 206 7.14 -14.38 15.37
C ILE A 206 8.35 -13.94 14.54
N GLY A 207 9.54 -13.88 15.15
CA GLY A 207 10.79 -13.56 14.46
C GLY A 207 11.13 -14.52 13.31
N LYS A 208 10.94 -15.83 13.50
CA LYS A 208 11.15 -16.84 12.44
C LYS A 208 10.19 -16.66 11.26
N GLU A 209 8.92 -16.34 11.52
CA GLU A 209 7.96 -16.12 10.43
C GLU A 209 8.24 -14.83 9.66
N ILE A 210 8.73 -13.78 10.33
CA ILE A 210 9.24 -12.58 9.67
C ILE A 210 10.46 -12.94 8.80
N GLU A 211 11.43 -13.68 9.34
CA GLU A 211 12.61 -14.14 8.59
C GLU A 211 12.21 -14.91 7.33
N LYS A 212 11.35 -15.92 7.48
CA LYS A 212 10.86 -16.75 6.36
C LYS A 212 10.18 -15.90 5.30
N CYS A 213 9.33 -14.95 5.71
CA CYS A 213 8.69 -14.04 4.77
C CYS A 213 9.72 -13.19 4.02
N LEU A 214 10.72 -12.63 4.71
CA LEU A 214 11.75 -11.82 4.07
C LEU A 214 12.58 -12.61 3.06
N LEU A 215 12.98 -13.83 3.41
CA LEU A 215 13.68 -14.74 2.50
C LEU A 215 12.82 -15.11 1.27
N ASP A 216 11.54 -15.41 1.48
CA ASP A 216 10.60 -15.71 0.39
C ASP A 216 10.46 -14.52 -0.58
N TRP A 217 10.56 -13.30 -0.09
CA TRP A 217 10.50 -12.08 -0.90
C TRP A 217 11.86 -11.65 -1.45
N GLY A 218 12.97 -12.22 -0.97
CA GLY A 218 14.33 -11.85 -1.33
C GLY A 218 14.75 -10.49 -0.77
N LEU A 219 14.27 -10.15 0.43
CA LEU A 219 14.48 -8.87 1.10
C LEU A 219 15.46 -9.03 2.25
N GLU A 220 16.71 -8.65 2.04
CA GLU A 220 17.77 -8.72 3.07
C GLU A 220 18.09 -7.32 3.66
N ASN A 221 17.77 -6.26 2.92
CA ASN A 221 18.10 -4.87 3.23
C ASN A 221 16.99 -4.17 4.04
N VAL A 222 16.78 -4.61 5.28
CA VAL A 222 15.78 -4.00 6.18
C VAL A 222 16.40 -2.84 6.96
N MET A 223 15.72 -1.69 6.97
CA MET A 223 16.11 -0.52 7.77
C MET A 223 15.49 -0.57 9.17
N CYS A 224 14.17 -0.73 9.24
CA CYS A 224 13.43 -0.69 10.50
C CYS A 224 12.21 -1.61 10.46
N ILE A 225 11.80 -2.12 11.61
CA ILE A 225 10.58 -2.89 11.83
C ILE A 225 9.77 -2.18 12.91
N THR A 226 8.56 -1.78 12.55
CA THR A 226 7.61 -1.12 13.44
C THR A 226 6.61 -2.13 13.95
N VAL A 227 6.52 -2.23 15.28
CA VAL A 227 5.72 -3.24 15.99
C VAL A 227 4.93 -2.60 17.11
N ASP A 228 3.82 -3.22 17.53
CA ASP A 228 3.11 -2.80 18.73
C ASP A 228 3.93 -3.06 20.00
N ASN A 229 3.48 -2.52 21.13
CA ASN A 229 4.27 -2.51 22.36
C ASN A 229 4.15 -3.81 23.19
N ALA A 230 3.78 -4.93 22.58
CA ALA A 230 3.78 -6.23 23.24
C ALA A 230 5.20 -6.70 23.57
N SER A 231 5.42 -7.25 24.76
CA SER A 231 6.75 -7.71 25.23
C SER A 231 7.32 -8.85 24.38
N SER A 232 6.46 -9.65 23.74
CA SER A 232 6.87 -10.69 22.78
C SER A 232 7.65 -10.10 21.60
N ASN A 233 7.34 -8.87 21.18
CA ASN A 233 8.00 -8.25 20.05
C ASN A 233 9.44 -7.85 20.35
N ASP A 234 9.77 -7.50 21.60
CA ASP A 234 11.15 -7.22 21.99
C ASP A 234 12.06 -8.44 21.72
N THR A 235 11.54 -9.65 22.00
CA THR A 235 12.24 -10.91 21.70
C THR A 235 12.29 -11.19 20.20
N ALA A 236 11.19 -10.95 19.47
CA ALA A 236 11.13 -11.11 18.02
C ALA A 236 12.15 -10.20 17.30
N ILE A 237 12.27 -8.93 17.72
CA ILE A 237 13.25 -8.01 17.17
C ILE A 237 14.67 -8.39 17.58
N GLY A 238 14.87 -8.89 18.79
CA GLY A 238 16.16 -9.47 19.21
C GLY A 238 16.60 -10.64 18.32
N TYR A 239 15.66 -11.50 17.92
CA TYR A 239 15.89 -12.56 16.93
C TYR A 239 16.28 -11.98 15.56
N MET A 240 15.48 -11.04 15.03
CA MET A 240 15.73 -10.40 13.73
C MET A 240 17.06 -9.66 13.68
N ARG A 241 17.44 -8.98 14.77
CA ARG A 241 18.73 -8.28 14.88
C ARG A 241 19.90 -9.24 14.71
N ARG A 242 19.84 -10.44 15.31
CA ARG A 242 20.87 -11.47 15.15
C ARG A 242 20.96 -11.96 13.70
N LYS A 243 19.82 -12.17 13.03
CA LYS A 243 19.77 -12.66 11.65
C LYS A 243 20.26 -11.64 10.63
N ILE A 244 19.79 -10.40 10.71
CA ILE A 244 20.20 -9.31 9.82
C ILE A 244 21.70 -9.03 9.96
N ASN A 245 22.24 -9.09 11.19
CA ASN A 245 23.68 -8.98 11.41
C ASN A 245 24.45 -10.17 10.82
N GLY A 246 23.87 -11.37 10.84
CA GLY A 246 24.39 -12.55 10.14
C GLY A 246 24.41 -12.40 8.62
N TRP A 247 23.40 -11.73 8.05
CA TRP A 247 23.34 -11.39 6.62
C TRP A 247 24.31 -10.27 6.22
N LYS A 248 24.92 -9.58 7.20
CA LYS A 248 25.81 -8.42 7.01
C LYS A 248 25.13 -7.23 6.31
N THR A 249 23.79 -7.14 6.40
CA THR A 249 23.00 -6.06 5.81
C THR A 249 22.52 -5.03 6.83
N GLY A 250 22.70 -5.28 8.13
CA GLY A 250 22.19 -4.44 9.21
C GLY A 250 22.91 -3.10 9.36
N VAL A 251 22.15 -2.01 9.24
CA VAL A 251 22.64 -0.64 9.51
C VAL A 251 23.02 -0.50 10.98
N LEU A 252 24.25 -0.08 11.24
CA LEU A 252 24.85 0.09 12.57
C LEU A 252 24.56 -1.10 13.48
N LYS A 253 24.71 -2.33 12.95
CA LYS A 253 24.44 -3.59 13.65
C LYS A 253 23.00 -3.72 14.18
N GLY A 254 22.05 -3.08 13.53
CA GLY A 254 20.63 -3.11 13.87
C GLY A 254 20.25 -2.18 15.03
N ARG A 255 21.02 -1.10 15.26
CA ARG A 255 20.73 -0.08 16.28
C ARG A 255 19.33 0.52 16.11
N PHE A 256 18.93 0.80 14.88
CA PHE A 256 17.65 1.43 14.55
C PHE A 256 16.53 0.45 14.15
N LEU A 257 16.77 -0.86 14.29
CA LEU A 257 15.87 -1.88 13.77
C LEU A 257 14.47 -1.87 14.42
N HIS A 258 14.37 -1.43 15.68
CA HIS A 258 13.12 -1.44 16.43
C HIS A 258 12.47 -0.06 16.43
N MET A 259 11.28 0.06 15.85
CA MET A 259 10.39 1.20 16.08
C MET A 259 9.14 0.71 16.83
N ARG A 260 8.75 1.40 17.89
CA ARG A 260 7.51 1.09 18.60
C ARG A 260 6.37 1.88 17.96
N CYS A 261 5.20 1.27 17.85
CA CYS A 261 4.01 1.90 17.29
C CYS A 261 3.56 3.07 18.17
N VAL A 262 3.69 4.27 17.63
CA VAL A 262 3.33 5.53 18.31
C VAL A 262 1.85 5.57 18.61
N ALA A 263 0.99 5.29 17.63
CA ALA A 263 -0.46 5.30 17.79
C ALA A 263 -0.90 4.40 18.96
N HIS A 264 -0.25 3.23 19.09
CA HIS A 264 -0.49 2.33 20.20
C HIS A 264 -0.02 2.92 21.54
N ILE A 265 1.17 3.53 21.60
CA ILE A 265 1.67 4.16 22.84
C ILE A 265 0.77 5.33 23.26
N VAL A 266 0.38 6.21 22.33
CA VAL A 266 -0.54 7.32 22.58
C VAL A 266 -1.85 6.79 23.15
N ASN A 267 -2.42 5.75 22.55
CA ASN A 267 -3.63 5.11 23.07
C ASN A 267 -3.43 4.53 24.48
N LEU A 268 -2.27 3.95 24.78
CA LEU A 268 -1.93 3.46 26.12
C LEU A 268 -1.82 4.60 27.15
N VAL A 269 -1.22 5.74 26.76
CA VAL A 269 -1.10 6.94 27.61
C VAL A 269 -2.50 7.47 27.95
N VAL A 270 -3.33 7.71 26.94
CA VAL A 270 -4.72 8.17 27.12
C VAL A 270 -5.54 7.17 27.94
N SER A 271 -5.43 5.87 27.65
CA SER A 271 -6.16 4.84 28.38
C SER A 271 -5.76 4.75 29.85
N ASP A 272 -4.51 5.08 30.20
CA ASP A 272 -4.07 5.12 31.59
C ASP A 272 -4.60 6.36 32.32
N GLY A 273 -4.62 7.51 31.64
CA GLY A 273 -5.26 8.73 32.13
C GLY A 273 -6.75 8.53 32.40
N LEU A 274 -7.47 7.94 31.46
CA LEU A 274 -8.92 7.70 31.59
C LEU A 274 -9.31 6.77 32.76
N LYS A 275 -8.35 6.11 33.42
CA LYS A 275 -8.65 5.33 34.63
C LYS A 275 -8.99 6.22 35.83
N THR A 276 -8.47 7.45 35.90
CA THR A 276 -8.77 8.39 37.00
C THR A 276 -10.07 9.13 36.80
N VAL A 277 -10.43 9.48 35.56
CA VAL A 277 -11.68 10.19 35.25
C VAL A 277 -12.83 9.18 35.17
N ASN A 278 -13.54 8.98 36.28
CA ASN A 278 -14.25 7.71 36.47
C ASN A 278 -15.77 7.81 36.75
N GLU A 279 -16.35 8.98 37.04
CA GLU A 279 -17.79 9.06 37.32
C GLU A 279 -18.58 9.46 36.06
N SER A 280 -18.36 10.67 35.57
CA SER A 280 -19.11 11.27 34.46
C SER A 280 -19.00 10.48 33.15
N VAL A 281 -17.78 10.03 32.80
CA VAL A 281 -17.54 9.21 31.60
C VAL A 281 -18.23 7.85 31.71
N GLN A 282 -18.29 7.26 32.90
CA GLN A 282 -18.97 5.98 33.12
C GLN A 282 -20.49 6.13 33.02
N ARG A 283 -21.07 7.18 33.60
CA ARG A 283 -22.50 7.49 33.47
C ARG A 283 -22.90 7.64 32.01
N VAL A 284 -22.15 8.43 31.23
CA VAL A 284 -22.39 8.62 29.80
C VAL A 284 -22.19 7.30 29.02
N ARG A 285 -21.15 6.51 29.34
CA ARG A 285 -20.95 5.20 28.71
C ARG A 285 -22.10 4.23 29.00
N HIS A 286 -22.65 4.23 30.21
CA HIS A 286 -23.77 3.37 30.61
C HIS A 286 -25.08 3.82 29.95
N ALA A 287 -25.33 5.13 29.88
CA ALA A 287 -26.42 5.73 29.11
C ALA A 287 -26.41 5.24 27.66
N ILE A 288 -25.24 5.19 27.03
CA ILE A 288 -25.15 4.69 25.66
C ILE A 288 -25.32 3.17 25.61
N ARG A 289 -24.70 2.41 26.53
CA ARG A 289 -24.84 0.95 26.55
C ARG A 289 -26.31 0.53 26.56
N PHE A 290 -27.15 1.23 27.32
CA PHE A 290 -28.59 1.01 27.33
C PHE A 290 -29.21 1.14 25.93
N ILE A 291 -28.96 2.28 25.26
CA ILE A 291 -29.47 2.53 23.89
C ILE A 291 -28.92 1.51 22.88
N LYS A 292 -27.71 0.99 23.12
CA LYS A 292 -27.00 0.06 22.24
C LYS A 292 -27.23 -1.42 22.52
N GLN A 293 -28.24 -1.82 23.33
CA GLN A 293 -28.58 -3.23 23.54
C GLN A 293 -28.95 -4.03 22.25
N SER A 294 -28.88 -3.44 21.06
CA SER A 294 -28.92 -4.12 19.76
C SER A 294 -27.50 -4.45 19.23
N PRO A 295 -27.16 -5.75 19.02
CA PRO A 295 -25.84 -6.20 18.54
C PRO A 295 -25.41 -5.61 17.18
N ALA A 296 -26.36 -5.12 16.37
CA ALA A 296 -26.10 -4.60 15.02
C ALA A 296 -25.39 -3.23 15.01
N ARG A 297 -25.33 -2.52 16.15
CA ARG A 297 -24.81 -1.12 16.23
C ARG A 297 -23.48 -0.98 16.98
N LEU A 298 -22.78 -2.10 17.21
CA LEU A 298 -21.52 -2.12 17.98
C LEU A 298 -20.30 -1.56 17.21
N GLN A 299 -20.37 -1.40 15.88
CA GLN A 299 -19.17 -1.20 15.04
C GLN A 299 -18.75 0.25 14.75
N ARG A 300 -19.14 1.26 15.53
CA ARG A 300 -18.78 2.66 15.18
C ARG A 300 -18.05 3.50 16.21
N TRP A 301 -17.77 2.98 17.40
CA TRP A 301 -17.06 3.74 18.44
C TRP A 301 -15.76 3.07 18.83
N ASN A 302 -14.76 3.25 17.97
CA ASN A 302 -13.43 2.64 18.15
C ASN A 302 -12.54 3.44 19.12
N SER A 303 -12.96 4.63 19.58
CA SER A 303 -12.26 5.43 20.58
C SER A 303 -13.22 6.09 21.57
N THR A 304 -12.76 6.33 22.81
CA THR A 304 -13.52 7.06 23.83
C THR A 304 -13.90 8.47 23.35
N TYR A 305 -13.01 9.13 22.59
CA TYR A 305 -13.29 10.43 22.00
C TYR A 305 -14.51 10.42 21.08
N LEU A 306 -14.55 9.52 20.08
CA LEU A 306 -15.68 9.43 19.14
C LEU A 306 -17.00 9.10 19.85
N MET A 307 -16.94 8.29 20.91
CA MET A 307 -18.08 8.03 21.79
C MET A 307 -18.57 9.30 22.48
N LEU A 308 -17.66 10.05 23.12
CA LEU A 308 -18.03 11.23 23.89
C LEU A 308 -18.53 12.36 22.98
N ASN A 309 -17.85 12.61 21.86
CA ASN A 309 -18.26 13.63 20.91
C ASN A 309 -19.68 13.37 20.36
N ALA A 310 -19.96 12.13 19.96
CA ALA A 310 -21.31 11.74 19.53
C ALA A 310 -22.35 11.79 20.66
N ALA A 311 -21.94 11.51 21.90
CA ALA A 311 -22.84 11.60 23.06
C ALA A 311 -23.19 13.05 23.40
N ILE A 312 -22.24 13.98 23.28
CA ILE A 312 -22.44 15.42 23.49
C ILE A 312 -23.46 15.97 22.48
N GLU A 313 -23.35 15.60 21.20
CA GLU A 313 -24.33 15.99 20.17
C GLU A 313 -25.75 15.48 20.46
N LEU A 314 -25.87 14.39 21.22
CA LEU A 314 -27.13 13.76 21.58
C LEU A 314 -27.57 14.05 23.02
N GLN A 315 -26.96 15.02 23.71
CA GLN A 315 -27.25 15.35 25.11
C GLN A 315 -28.77 15.51 25.35
N ASP A 316 -29.44 16.36 24.57
CA ASP A 316 -30.88 16.61 24.69
C ASP A 316 -31.72 15.34 24.55
N ALA A 317 -31.26 14.39 23.72
CA ALA A 317 -31.94 13.12 23.52
C ALA A 317 -31.79 12.21 24.74
N PHE A 318 -30.61 12.17 25.37
CA PHE A 318 -30.40 11.43 26.63
C PHE A 318 -31.23 12.02 27.78
N GLU A 319 -31.30 13.35 27.87
CA GLU A 319 -32.09 14.03 28.90
C GLU A 319 -33.59 13.75 28.73
N ARG A 320 -34.12 13.81 27.51
CA ARG A 320 -35.53 13.46 27.22
C ARG A 320 -35.82 12.00 27.49
N TYR A 321 -34.92 11.09 27.11
CA TYR A 321 -35.08 9.66 27.31
C TYR A 321 -35.20 9.30 28.80
N SER A 322 -34.53 10.06 29.68
CA SER A 322 -34.68 9.92 31.13
C SER A 322 -36.08 10.26 31.66
N GLY A 323 -36.83 11.12 30.97
CA GLY A 323 -38.20 11.47 31.31
C GLY A 323 -39.27 10.55 30.70
N GLU A 324 -38.96 9.88 29.58
CA GLU A 324 -39.92 9.06 28.84
C GLU A 324 -39.93 7.59 29.25
N ASP A 325 -38.77 7.01 29.60
CA ASP A 325 -38.64 5.59 29.94
C ASP A 325 -38.15 5.38 31.38
N PRO A 326 -39.03 4.98 32.32
CA PRO A 326 -38.62 4.65 33.69
C PRO A 326 -37.61 3.50 33.77
N HIS A 327 -37.61 2.57 32.80
CA HIS A 327 -36.65 1.45 32.79
C HIS A 327 -35.23 1.92 32.49
N TYR A 328 -35.07 3.03 31.76
CA TYR A 328 -33.78 3.65 31.52
C TYR A 328 -33.15 4.14 32.83
N VAL A 329 -33.94 4.87 33.63
CA VAL A 329 -33.46 5.42 34.90
C VAL A 329 -33.17 4.29 35.90
N VAL A 330 -33.99 3.25 35.93
CA VAL A 330 -33.77 2.08 36.80
C VAL A 330 -32.51 1.31 36.39
N ASP A 331 -32.30 1.02 35.10
CA ASP A 331 -31.10 0.30 34.64
C ASP A 331 -29.81 1.11 34.90
N LEU A 332 -29.87 2.42 34.75
CA LEU A 332 -28.77 3.34 35.07
C LEU A 332 -28.50 3.52 36.57
N ASN A 333 -29.34 2.98 37.45
CA ASN A 333 -29.14 3.03 38.90
C ASN A 333 -28.84 1.65 39.54
N GLU A 334 -29.23 0.54 38.90
CA GLU A 334 -29.19 -0.80 39.53
C GLU A 334 -28.03 -1.71 39.10
N ARG A 335 -27.37 -1.48 37.95
CA ARG A 335 -26.44 -2.46 37.31
C ARG A 335 -25.01 -1.97 37.03
N ASP A 336 -24.34 -1.36 37.99
CA ASP A 336 -23.07 -0.58 37.85
C ASP A 336 -23.25 0.87 37.36
N GLY A 337 -24.48 1.28 37.08
CA GLY A 337 -24.81 2.65 36.73
C GLY A 337 -24.62 3.60 37.91
N LYS A 338 -23.71 4.57 37.76
CA LYS A 338 -23.49 5.63 38.76
C LYS A 338 -24.60 6.69 38.77
N GLY A 339 -25.78 6.37 38.22
CA GLY A 339 -26.88 7.32 38.00
C GLY A 339 -26.93 7.90 36.59
N SER A 340 -28.02 8.61 36.31
CA SER A 340 -28.21 9.35 35.06
C SER A 340 -27.19 10.49 34.94
N PRO A 341 -26.62 10.75 33.75
CA PRO A 341 -25.74 11.89 33.52
C PRO A 341 -26.43 13.20 33.91
N ASN A 342 -25.79 14.03 34.73
CA ASN A 342 -26.28 15.35 35.12
C ASN A 342 -25.57 16.47 34.33
N SER A 343 -25.97 17.73 34.55
CA SER A 343 -25.36 18.88 33.84
C SER A 343 -23.86 19.01 34.09
N ASP A 344 -23.37 18.65 35.28
CA ASP A 344 -21.94 18.70 35.62
C ASP A 344 -21.17 17.60 34.89
N ASP A 345 -21.77 16.42 34.75
CA ASP A 345 -21.22 15.30 33.99
C ASP A 345 -21.01 15.68 32.52
N TRP A 346 -21.98 16.36 31.91
CA TRP A 346 -21.88 16.84 30.53
C TRP A 346 -20.83 17.93 30.35
N ASN A 347 -20.69 18.84 31.33
CA ASN A 347 -19.64 19.85 31.30
C ASN A 347 -18.24 19.21 31.42
N ASN A 348 -18.07 18.24 32.30
CA ASN A 348 -16.83 17.49 32.45
C ASN A 348 -16.49 16.67 31.19
N VAL A 349 -17.50 16.02 30.59
CA VAL A 349 -17.34 15.28 29.34
C VAL A 349 -16.97 16.19 28.18
N ARG A 350 -17.51 17.42 28.10
CA ARG A 350 -17.14 18.40 27.07
C ARG A 350 -15.67 18.81 27.17
N ARG A 351 -15.21 19.19 28.37
CA ARG A 351 -13.79 19.52 28.63
C ARG A 351 -12.86 18.35 28.30
N LEU A 352 -13.25 17.14 28.72
CA LEU A 352 -12.48 15.94 28.41
C LEU A 352 -12.47 15.66 26.89
N SER A 353 -13.59 15.89 26.18
CA SER A 353 -13.67 15.68 24.74
C SER A 353 -12.75 16.63 23.97
N GLU A 354 -12.72 17.91 24.34
CA GLU A 354 -11.79 18.91 23.78
C GLU A 354 -10.33 18.49 23.99
N PHE A 355 -10.01 17.97 25.17
CA PHE A 355 -8.67 17.43 25.43
C PHE A 355 -8.35 16.19 24.59
N LEU A 356 -9.26 15.21 24.56
CA LEU A 356 -9.07 13.97 23.81
C LEU A 356 -9.02 14.19 22.29
N GLN A 357 -9.58 15.29 21.80
CA GLN A 357 -9.51 15.68 20.40
C GLN A 357 -8.05 15.81 19.93
N ALA A 358 -7.20 16.47 20.71
CA ALA A 358 -5.78 16.63 20.36
C ALA A 358 -5.07 15.27 20.17
N PHE A 359 -5.37 14.29 21.02
CA PHE A 359 -4.81 12.93 20.91
C PHE A 359 -5.42 12.13 19.75
N TYR A 360 -6.68 12.38 19.44
CA TYR A 360 -7.36 11.76 18.30
C TYR A 360 -6.79 12.27 16.98
N ASP A 361 -6.64 13.59 16.84
CA ASP A 361 -6.09 14.25 15.65
C ASP A 361 -4.63 13.83 15.45
N LEU A 362 -3.84 13.80 16.52
CA LEU A 362 -2.49 13.21 16.54
C LEU A 362 -2.51 11.77 16.01
N THR A 363 -3.38 10.93 16.55
CA THR A 363 -3.45 9.52 16.17
C THR A 363 -3.80 9.37 14.69
N LEU A 364 -4.68 10.23 14.17
CA LEU A 364 -5.03 10.28 12.76
C LEU A 364 -3.83 10.69 11.90
N HIS A 365 -3.10 11.73 12.31
CA HIS A 365 -1.91 12.23 11.62
C HIS A 365 -0.75 11.21 11.60
N VAL A 366 -0.46 10.54 12.71
CA VAL A 366 0.62 9.54 12.74
C VAL A 366 0.21 8.21 12.08
N SER A 367 -1.08 8.00 11.84
CA SER A 367 -1.64 6.83 11.15
C SER A 367 -1.83 7.04 9.65
N GLY A 368 -1.51 8.23 9.14
CA GLY A 368 -1.49 8.54 7.73
C GLY A 368 -0.61 7.55 6.95
N SER A 369 -1.09 7.12 5.78
CA SER A 369 -0.38 6.14 4.94
C SER A 369 -0.02 6.64 3.54
N LEU A 370 -0.38 7.89 3.23
CA LEU A 370 -0.15 8.53 1.94
C LEU A 370 1.06 9.48 1.93
N TYR A 371 1.61 9.78 3.09
CA TYR A 371 2.74 10.68 3.27
C TYR A 371 3.75 10.11 4.27
N VAL A 372 4.89 10.77 4.34
CA VAL A 372 6.00 10.43 5.22
C VAL A 372 5.64 10.83 6.66
N SER A 373 5.58 9.87 7.57
CA SER A 373 5.11 10.13 8.94
C SER A 373 6.23 10.47 9.94
N LEU A 374 7.47 10.00 9.69
CA LEU A 374 8.53 10.04 10.70
C LEU A 374 9.08 11.45 10.95
N ASN A 375 9.19 12.30 9.92
CA ASN A 375 9.66 13.68 10.06
C ASN A 375 8.65 14.56 10.84
N LEU A 376 7.35 14.29 10.70
CA LEU A 376 6.31 15.04 11.41
C LEU A 376 6.20 14.63 12.88
N PHE A 377 6.55 13.39 13.20
CA PHE A 377 6.25 12.80 14.50
C PHE A 377 6.90 13.52 15.69
N PHE A 378 8.12 14.05 15.52
CA PHE A 378 8.76 14.73 16.65
C PHE A 378 8.00 16.00 17.05
N HIS A 379 7.58 16.83 16.09
CA HIS A 379 6.77 18.03 16.35
C HIS A 379 5.47 17.70 17.11
N GLU A 380 4.83 16.62 16.68
CA GLU A 380 3.61 16.11 17.27
C GLU A 380 3.82 15.63 18.73
N LEU A 381 4.95 14.97 19.03
CA LEU A 381 5.33 14.64 20.40
C LEU A 381 5.52 15.88 21.27
N VAL A 382 6.18 16.92 20.73
CA VAL A 382 6.37 18.18 21.44
C VAL A 382 5.02 18.80 21.79
N SER A 383 4.11 18.86 20.82
CA SER A 383 2.75 19.38 21.00
C SER A 383 2.02 18.70 22.15
N VAL A 384 2.06 17.35 22.18
CA VAL A 384 1.45 16.57 23.27
C VAL A 384 2.12 16.84 24.61
N ALA A 385 3.46 16.92 24.65
CA ALA A 385 4.19 17.21 25.87
C ALA A 385 3.84 18.59 26.46
N VAL A 386 3.68 19.60 25.60
CA VAL A 386 3.23 20.94 25.98
C VAL A 386 1.80 20.91 26.51
N LEU A 387 0.87 20.27 25.79
CA LEU A 387 -0.52 20.13 26.23
C LEU A 387 -0.62 19.44 27.61
N MET A 388 0.17 18.40 27.85
CA MET A 388 0.21 17.75 29.16
C MET A 388 0.77 18.66 30.25
N LYS A 389 1.79 19.48 29.95
CA LYS A 389 2.35 20.44 30.91
C LYS A 389 1.33 21.51 31.30
N ASP A 390 0.56 22.00 30.34
CA ASP A 390 -0.50 22.99 30.57
C ASP A 390 -1.63 22.40 31.42
N LEU A 391 -1.99 21.14 31.21
CA LEU A 391 -3.04 20.46 31.98
C LEU A 391 -2.62 20.05 33.39
N VAL A 392 -1.35 19.70 33.59
CA VAL A 392 -0.81 19.52 34.94
C VAL A 392 -0.89 20.84 35.73
N SER A 393 -0.84 21.97 35.03
CA SER A 393 -0.95 23.32 35.61
C SER A 393 -2.40 23.82 35.71
N SER A 394 -3.39 22.99 35.38
CA SER A 394 -4.81 23.36 35.43
C SER A 394 -5.34 23.40 36.86
N ASP A 395 -6.29 24.30 37.13
CA ASP A 395 -7.02 24.39 38.40
C ASP A 395 -7.98 23.20 38.63
N ASP A 396 -8.31 22.45 37.57
CA ASP A 396 -9.18 21.28 37.66
C ASP A 396 -8.40 20.07 38.20
N VAL A 397 -8.72 19.67 39.43
CA VAL A 397 -8.06 18.58 40.15
C VAL A 397 -8.17 17.25 39.39
N ASP A 398 -9.31 16.96 38.76
CA ASP A 398 -9.52 15.69 38.07
C ASP A 398 -8.71 15.62 36.77
N MET A 399 -8.66 16.74 36.04
CA MET A 399 -7.82 16.87 34.83
C MET A 399 -6.33 16.86 35.17
N CYS A 400 -5.92 17.50 36.26
CA CYS A 400 -4.54 17.50 36.74
C CYS A 400 -4.09 16.07 37.13
N LEU A 401 -4.92 15.31 37.86
CA LEU A 401 -4.62 13.92 38.22
C LEU A 401 -4.54 13.01 37.00
N MET A 402 -5.41 13.21 36.01
CA MET A 402 -5.35 12.51 34.73
C MET A 402 -4.05 12.83 33.99
N ALA A 403 -3.72 14.11 33.85
CA ALA A 403 -2.52 14.58 33.17
C ALA A 403 -1.24 14.05 33.84
N CYS A 404 -1.19 14.01 35.18
CA CYS A 404 -0.08 13.42 35.93
C CYS A 404 0.12 11.94 35.57
N ARG A 405 -0.93 11.11 35.55
CA ARG A 405 -0.82 9.70 35.16
C ARG A 405 -0.44 9.52 33.70
N MET A 406 -0.99 10.35 32.81
CA MET A 406 -0.61 10.36 31.40
C MET A 406 0.87 10.70 31.23
N LYS A 407 1.37 11.69 31.97
CA LYS A 407 2.77 12.12 31.96
C LYS A 407 3.71 11.01 32.44
N GLU A 408 3.40 10.33 33.55
CA GLU A 408 4.18 9.17 34.02
C GLU A 408 4.26 8.08 32.95
N LYS A 409 3.14 7.82 32.27
CA LYS A 409 3.09 6.82 31.20
C LYS A 409 3.85 7.29 29.95
N TYR A 410 3.80 8.57 29.62
CA TYR A 410 4.56 9.20 28.54
C TYR A 410 6.07 9.08 28.81
N GLU A 411 6.54 9.47 29.99
CA GLU A 411 7.95 9.42 30.40
C GLU A 411 8.50 7.99 30.43
N LYS A 412 7.66 6.99 30.71
CA LYS A 412 8.06 5.58 30.61
C LYS A 412 8.54 5.19 29.20
N TYR A 413 7.97 5.81 28.16
CA TYR A 413 8.28 5.52 26.76
C TYR A 413 9.28 6.50 26.15
N TRP A 414 9.14 7.79 26.44
CA TRP A 414 9.93 8.87 25.83
C TRP A 414 10.86 9.60 26.81
N GLY A 415 10.89 9.22 28.09
CA GLY A 415 11.87 9.76 29.06
C GLY A 415 13.19 8.98 29.07
N ASP A 416 13.17 7.70 28.68
CA ASP A 416 14.37 6.86 28.65
C ASP A 416 15.07 6.94 27.28
N LEU A 417 16.20 7.64 27.24
CA LEU A 417 17.00 7.87 26.03
C LEU A 417 17.45 6.57 25.35
N GLU A 418 17.55 5.44 26.06
CA GLU A 418 17.94 4.16 25.46
C GLU A 418 16.80 3.48 24.70
N LYS A 419 15.55 3.82 25.03
CA LYS A 419 14.36 3.24 24.39
C LYS A 419 13.92 4.00 23.15
N ILE A 420 14.31 5.27 23.02
CA ILE A 420 13.91 6.11 21.88
C ILE A 420 14.75 5.74 20.66
N ASN A 421 14.07 5.46 19.55
CA ASN A 421 14.75 5.29 18.29
C ASN A 421 15.17 6.66 17.73
N LEU A 422 16.48 6.91 17.66
CA LEU A 422 17.03 8.19 17.22
C LEU A 422 16.68 8.57 15.77
N LEU A 423 16.15 7.63 14.97
CA LEU A 423 15.61 7.94 13.65
C LEU A 423 14.50 9.00 13.69
N ILE A 424 13.77 9.12 14.80
CA ILE A 424 12.74 10.16 14.98
C ILE A 424 13.36 11.55 14.82
N PHE A 425 14.50 11.80 15.45
CA PHE A 425 15.22 13.08 15.35
C PHE A 425 15.93 13.21 14.00
N ILE A 426 16.58 12.14 13.54
CA ILE A 426 17.30 12.16 12.26
C ILE A 426 16.35 12.46 11.09
N ALA A 427 15.12 11.96 11.12
CA ALA A 427 14.13 12.25 10.09
C ALA A 427 13.75 13.74 10.05
N VAL A 428 13.68 14.41 11.21
CA VAL A 428 13.48 15.86 11.27
C VAL A 428 14.69 16.58 10.69
N VAL A 429 15.92 16.20 11.07
CA VAL A 429 17.15 16.80 10.50
C VAL A 429 17.22 16.66 8.98
N LEU A 430 16.66 15.58 8.42
CA LEU A 430 16.57 15.33 6.97
C LEU A 430 15.40 16.08 6.30
N ASP A 431 14.57 16.79 7.06
CA ASP A 431 13.63 17.77 6.54
C ASP A 431 14.39 19.09 6.29
N PRO A 432 14.46 19.57 5.04
CA PRO A 432 15.21 20.78 4.71
C PRO A 432 14.67 22.04 5.38
N ARG A 433 13.45 22.02 5.93
CA ARG A 433 12.86 23.11 6.73
C ARG A 433 13.37 23.13 8.17
N TYR A 434 13.70 21.97 8.72
CA TYR A 434 13.99 21.79 10.14
C TYR A 434 15.34 21.07 10.29
N LYS A 435 16.43 21.83 10.43
CA LYS A 435 17.79 21.25 10.49
C LYS A 435 18.19 20.88 11.91
N LEU A 436 19.47 20.56 12.09
CA LEU A 436 20.01 20.08 13.36
C LEU A 436 19.87 21.11 14.49
N ASP A 437 20.06 22.39 14.18
CA ASP A 437 19.85 23.53 15.07
C ASP A 437 18.42 23.57 15.65
N TYR A 438 17.41 23.35 14.82
CA TYR A 438 16.02 23.28 15.25
C TYR A 438 15.75 22.10 16.19
N VAL A 439 16.31 20.92 15.86
CA VAL A 439 16.17 19.73 16.71
C VAL A 439 16.86 19.93 18.06
N GLU A 440 18.04 20.56 18.07
CA GLU A 440 18.74 20.94 19.30
C GLU A 440 17.89 21.86 20.17
N TRP A 441 17.33 22.92 19.58
CA TRP A 441 16.47 23.86 20.26
C TRP A 441 15.21 23.20 20.85
N MET A 442 14.49 22.39 20.07
CA MET A 442 13.31 21.69 20.57
C MET A 442 13.62 20.68 21.68
N ILE A 443 14.75 19.97 21.60
CA ILE A 443 15.16 19.03 22.65
C ILE A 443 15.45 19.79 23.96
N THR A 444 16.07 20.97 23.89
CA THR A 444 16.36 21.78 25.09
C THR A 444 15.12 22.37 25.75
N GLU A 445 14.03 22.57 25.01
CA GLU A 445 12.77 23.07 25.57
C GLU A 445 11.96 21.99 26.29
N ILE A 446 12.08 20.73 25.89
CA ILE A 446 11.26 19.62 26.40
C ILE A 446 11.94 18.87 27.53
N TYR A 447 13.24 18.63 27.42
CA TYR A 447 14.00 17.80 28.34
C TYR A 447 14.85 18.66 29.28
N ASP A 448 15.13 18.13 30.47
CA ASP A 448 16.07 18.77 31.39
C ASP A 448 17.45 18.99 30.72
N PRO A 449 18.15 20.10 31.00
CA PRO A 449 19.38 20.48 30.29
C PRO A 449 20.45 19.37 30.20
N ILE A 450 20.57 18.55 31.25
CA ILE A 450 21.52 17.43 31.32
C ILE A 450 21.11 16.32 30.34
N VAL A 451 19.82 15.99 30.31
CA VAL A 451 19.25 14.95 29.44
C VAL A 451 19.26 15.42 27.99
N ALA A 452 18.90 16.68 27.76
CA ALA A 452 18.90 17.34 26.46
C ALA A 452 20.30 17.30 25.80
N SER A 453 21.34 17.73 26.52
CA SER A 453 22.72 17.71 26.00
C SER A 453 23.16 16.31 25.59
N LYS A 454 22.90 15.30 26.44
CA LYS A 454 23.24 13.90 26.14
C LYS A 454 22.47 13.36 24.92
N LEU A 455 21.19 13.73 24.77
CA LEU A 455 20.37 13.31 23.64
C LEU A 455 20.85 13.96 22.33
N VAL A 456 21.15 15.26 22.34
CA VAL A 456 21.72 15.96 21.19
C VAL A 456 23.02 15.31 20.72
N ASP A 457 23.94 15.02 21.66
CA ASP A 457 25.19 14.35 21.34
C ASP A 457 24.96 12.96 20.73
N ASN A 458 24.01 12.20 21.29
CA ASN A 458 23.62 10.91 20.75
C ASN A 458 23.08 11.00 19.31
N VAL A 459 22.26 12.03 19.02
CA VAL A 459 21.74 12.28 17.67
C VAL A 459 22.87 12.64 16.70
N LYS A 460 23.78 13.54 17.09
CA LYS A 460 24.96 13.92 16.29
C LYS A 460 25.84 12.72 15.98
N VAL A 461 26.16 11.91 17.00
CA VAL A 461 26.98 10.69 16.83
C VAL A 461 26.27 9.67 15.94
N ALA A 462 24.96 9.48 16.13
CA ALA A 462 24.16 8.57 15.32
C ALA A 462 24.08 8.98 13.85
N LEU A 463 23.85 10.27 13.57
CA LEU A 463 23.79 10.83 12.23
C LEU A 463 25.13 10.67 11.50
N ASN A 464 26.24 11.02 12.16
CA ASN A 464 27.59 10.86 11.61
C ASN A 464 27.93 9.38 11.35
N ALA A 465 27.60 8.49 12.28
CA ALA A 465 27.83 7.06 12.11
C ALA A 465 27.02 6.48 10.94
N LEU A 466 25.76 6.90 10.80
CA LEU A 466 24.89 6.51 9.70
C LEU A 466 25.46 7.01 8.36
N TYR A 467 25.91 8.26 8.33
CA TYR A 467 26.54 8.85 7.15
C TYR A 467 27.78 8.09 6.70
N GLU A 468 28.67 7.77 7.64
CA GLU A 468 29.90 7.02 7.36
C GLU A 468 29.63 5.61 6.82
N GLU A 469 28.63 4.90 7.35
CA GLU A 469 28.27 3.57 6.86
C GLU A 469 27.73 3.59 5.42
N TYR A 470 26.88 4.57 5.10
CA TYR A 470 26.38 4.75 3.74
C TYR A 470 27.49 5.20 2.78
N ARG A 471 28.41 6.05 3.24
CA ARG A 471 29.59 6.44 2.48
C ARG A 471 30.44 5.24 2.07
N VAL A 472 30.81 4.39 3.03
CA VAL A 472 31.64 3.19 2.77
C VAL A 472 30.92 2.20 1.84
N SER A 473 29.61 2.02 2.02
CA SER A 473 28.81 1.13 1.17
C SER A 473 28.78 1.58 -0.30
N SER A 474 28.93 2.88 -0.55
CA SER A 474 28.94 3.49 -1.90
C SER A 474 30.21 3.23 -2.69
N GLY A 475 31.35 3.14 -2.00
CA GLY A 475 32.64 2.87 -2.64
C GLY A 475 32.74 1.46 -3.22
N ASN A 476 31.98 0.50 -2.67
CA ASN A 476 31.99 -0.89 -3.10
C ASN A 476 31.07 -1.19 -4.30
N ASP A 477 29.99 -0.42 -4.50
CA ASP A 477 29.06 -0.63 -5.62
C ASP A 477 29.67 -0.25 -6.99
N VAL A 478 30.62 0.71 -7.03
CA VAL A 478 31.28 1.14 -8.27
C VAL A 478 32.16 0.04 -8.89
N ASN A 479 32.63 -0.93 -8.11
CA ASN A 479 33.45 -2.03 -8.61
C ASN A 479 32.63 -3.23 -9.14
N ARG A 480 31.30 -3.25 -8.99
CA ARG A 480 30.45 -4.37 -9.43
C ARG A 480 29.80 -4.18 -10.80
N GLU A 481 29.75 -2.97 -11.36
CA GLU A 481 29.09 -2.70 -12.65
C GLU A 481 29.99 -2.85 -13.90
N GLU A 482 31.29 -3.13 -13.77
CA GLU A 482 32.18 -3.26 -14.94
C GLU A 482 32.09 -4.62 -15.68
N VAL A 483 31.24 -5.56 -15.25
CA VAL A 483 31.09 -6.87 -15.93
C VAL A 483 29.64 -7.14 -16.36
N SER A 484 29.09 -6.26 -17.19
CA SER A 484 28.32 -6.68 -18.38
C SER A 484 27.92 -5.49 -19.23
N SER A 485 28.52 -5.32 -20.41
CA SER A 485 27.77 -4.78 -21.55
C SER A 485 28.24 -5.42 -22.85
N SER A 486 27.29 -6.10 -23.46
CA SER A 486 27.25 -6.60 -24.82
C SER A 486 27.40 -5.45 -25.82
N LYS A 487 28.08 -5.76 -26.93
CA LYS A 487 28.27 -4.87 -28.08
C LYS A 487 26.93 -4.60 -28.77
N ASP A 488 26.56 -3.34 -28.94
CA ASP A 488 25.80 -2.92 -30.13
C ASP A 488 26.10 -1.47 -30.52
N GLY A 489 26.13 -1.25 -31.84
CA GLY A 489 26.91 -0.21 -32.48
C GLY A 489 26.31 1.21 -32.44
N LYS A 490 27.21 2.20 -32.31
CA LYS A 490 27.05 3.55 -32.88
C LYS A 490 28.39 4.07 -33.42
N THR A 491 28.24 4.89 -34.46
CA THR A 491 29.19 5.51 -35.40
C THR A 491 30.47 6.08 -34.76
N PRO A 492 31.64 6.08 -35.46
CA PRO A 492 32.90 6.45 -34.84
C PRO A 492 33.05 7.97 -34.72
N LEU A 493 32.99 8.49 -33.49
CA LEU A 493 33.52 9.82 -33.16
C LEU A 493 35.04 9.77 -32.99
N SER A 494 35.70 10.88 -33.32
CA SER A 494 37.15 10.98 -33.55
C SER A 494 38.04 10.57 -32.34
N PRO A 495 39.29 10.11 -32.58
CA PRO A 495 40.16 9.52 -31.55
C PRO A 495 40.59 10.47 -30.43
N LYS A 496 40.45 11.80 -30.64
CA LYS A 496 40.85 12.83 -29.66
C LYS A 496 39.82 12.99 -28.53
N HIS A 497 38.54 12.74 -28.76
CA HIS A 497 37.49 12.91 -27.74
C HIS A 497 37.42 11.73 -26.75
N LYS A 498 37.75 10.50 -27.17
CA LYS A 498 37.81 9.33 -26.26
C LYS A 498 38.87 9.48 -25.15
N LYS A 499 40.02 10.10 -25.44
CA LYS A 499 41.07 10.33 -24.44
C LYS A 499 40.67 11.37 -23.39
N ILE A 500 39.95 12.43 -23.80
CA ILE A 500 39.48 13.48 -22.88
C ILE A 500 38.35 12.95 -21.98
N GLU A 501 37.47 12.10 -22.51
CA GLU A 501 36.38 11.51 -21.72
C GLU A 501 36.90 10.51 -20.68
N VAL A 502 37.91 9.71 -21.04
CA VAL A 502 38.65 8.84 -20.10
C VAL A 502 39.45 9.64 -19.08
N LEU A 503 40.00 10.80 -19.46
CA LEU A 503 40.67 11.71 -18.53
C LEU A 503 39.67 12.44 -17.61
N LYS A 504 38.46 12.76 -18.08
CA LYS A 504 37.38 13.34 -17.27
C LYS A 504 36.81 12.33 -16.28
N SER A 505 36.67 11.06 -16.66
CA SER A 505 36.26 9.99 -15.74
C SER A 505 37.35 9.65 -14.73
N LYS A 506 38.63 9.62 -15.15
CA LYS A 506 39.77 9.51 -14.23
C LYS A 506 39.90 10.72 -13.31
N TYR A 507 39.61 11.94 -13.78
CA TYR A 507 39.60 13.15 -12.96
C TYR A 507 38.41 13.18 -11.99
N LYS A 508 37.23 12.68 -12.37
CA LYS A 508 36.10 12.47 -11.44
C LYS A 508 36.44 11.44 -10.35
N LYS A 509 37.10 10.32 -10.71
CA LYS A 509 37.64 9.36 -9.72
C LYS A 509 38.70 10.01 -8.82
N HIS A 510 39.65 10.74 -9.40
CA HIS A 510 40.72 11.44 -8.68
C HIS A 510 40.21 12.63 -7.82
N LYS A 511 39.06 13.22 -8.15
CA LYS A 511 38.37 14.21 -7.31
C LYS A 511 37.64 13.55 -6.13
N CYS A 512 37.12 12.33 -6.31
CA CYS A 512 36.53 11.53 -5.25
C CYS A 512 37.59 10.97 -4.27
N GLU A 513 38.82 10.71 -4.76
CA GLU A 513 39.96 10.20 -3.98
C GLU A 513 40.76 11.30 -3.24
N ARG A 514 40.53 12.59 -3.53
CA ARG A 514 41.06 13.69 -2.71
C ARG A 514 40.19 13.88 -1.47
N ASP A 515 40.63 13.19 -0.42
CA ASP A 515 40.33 13.35 1.00
C ASP A 515 39.94 14.81 1.37
N GLY A 516 38.67 15.01 1.72
CA GLY A 516 38.10 16.31 2.13
C GLY A 516 36.59 16.46 1.88
N ASP A 517 36.08 16.12 0.68
CA ASP A 517 34.73 16.53 0.23
C ASP A 517 33.56 15.72 0.83
N ALA A 518 33.86 14.63 1.56
CA ALA A 518 32.83 13.69 2.01
C ALA A 518 32.24 14.01 3.39
N LYS A 519 33.00 14.54 4.36
CA LYS A 519 32.40 15.11 5.59
C LYS A 519 31.64 16.40 5.25
N ILE A 520 32.22 17.13 4.28
CA ILE A 520 31.70 18.37 3.72
C ILE A 520 30.29 18.20 3.10
N GLU A 521 29.87 17.03 2.56
CA GLU A 521 28.49 16.89 2.04
C GLU A 521 27.44 17.05 3.14
N LEU A 522 27.61 16.35 4.27
CA LEU A 522 26.71 16.44 5.41
C LEU A 522 26.78 17.83 6.03
N ASP A 523 27.99 18.37 6.23
CA ASP A 523 28.19 19.71 6.79
C ASP A 523 27.55 20.78 5.88
N LYS A 524 27.74 20.69 4.55
CA LYS A 524 27.08 21.58 3.56
C LYS A 524 25.56 21.52 3.65
N TYR A 525 24.97 20.33 3.81
CA TYR A 525 23.52 20.19 3.93
C TYR A 525 23.02 20.85 5.22
N LEU A 526 23.73 20.66 6.34
CA LEU A 526 23.38 21.23 7.63
C LEU A 526 23.56 22.77 7.66
N GLU A 527 24.55 23.30 6.95
CA GLU A 527 24.85 24.74 6.89
C GLU A 527 24.06 25.52 5.83
N GLU A 528 23.42 24.87 4.86
CA GLU A 528 22.60 25.55 3.85
C GLU A 528 21.42 26.29 4.51
N ASP A 529 20.81 27.26 3.83
CA ASP A 529 19.59 27.89 4.34
C ASP A 529 18.45 26.87 4.45
N THR A 530 17.51 27.11 5.38
CA THR A 530 16.30 26.31 5.51
C THR A 530 15.36 26.56 4.33
N ALA A 531 14.64 25.52 3.90
CA ALA A 531 13.61 25.69 2.90
C ALA A 531 12.44 26.52 3.45
N GLU A 532 11.76 27.27 2.57
CA GLU A 532 10.56 28.02 2.95
C GLU A 532 9.48 27.08 3.49
N ASP A 533 8.88 27.47 4.61
CA ASP A 533 7.79 26.71 5.23
C ASP A 533 6.47 27.07 4.53
N ILE A 534 6.11 26.28 3.52
CA ILE A 534 4.90 26.40 2.74
C ILE A 534 3.97 25.25 3.12
N ASP A 535 2.66 25.52 3.30
CA ASP A 535 1.65 24.54 3.75
C ASP A 535 1.60 23.25 2.89
N GLU A 536 1.97 23.31 1.61
CA GLU A 536 2.01 22.16 0.68
C GLU A 536 3.44 21.66 0.38
N PHE A 537 4.36 21.73 1.34
CA PHE A 537 5.73 21.26 1.12
C PHE A 537 5.83 19.73 0.99
N ASP A 538 6.24 19.24 -0.20
CA ASP A 538 6.54 17.83 -0.44
C ASP A 538 8.04 17.52 -0.29
N ILE A 539 8.39 16.97 0.87
CA ILE A 539 9.76 16.53 1.22
C ILE A 539 10.34 15.52 0.22
N LEU A 540 9.53 14.62 -0.35
CA LEU A 540 10.01 13.61 -1.29
C LEU A 540 10.36 14.24 -2.63
N SER A 541 9.54 15.19 -3.08
CA SER A 541 9.84 15.98 -4.28
C SER A 541 11.09 16.83 -4.09
N TRP A 542 11.29 17.46 -2.92
CA TRP A 542 12.52 18.21 -2.64
C TRP A 542 13.76 17.34 -2.73
N TRP A 543 13.74 16.16 -2.09
CA TRP A 543 14.87 15.23 -2.15
C TRP A 543 15.08 14.65 -3.55
N LYS A 544 14.03 14.48 -4.35
CA LYS A 544 14.14 14.08 -5.76
C LYS A 544 14.98 15.04 -6.59
N PHE A 545 14.84 16.34 -6.36
CA PHE A 545 15.63 17.36 -7.06
C PHE A 545 17.03 17.53 -6.48
N ASN A 546 17.19 17.35 -5.16
CA ASN A 546 18.46 17.58 -4.47
C ASN A 546 19.33 16.33 -4.28
N CYS A 547 18.85 15.12 -4.61
CA CYS A 547 19.62 13.88 -4.46
C CYS A 547 20.90 13.85 -5.33
N SER A 548 20.96 14.63 -6.41
CA SER A 548 22.19 14.78 -7.20
C SER A 548 23.22 15.70 -6.55
N ARG A 549 22.79 16.63 -5.69
CA ARG A 549 23.66 17.52 -4.91
C ARG A 549 24.18 16.81 -3.66
N PHE A 550 23.30 16.02 -3.03
CA PHE A 550 23.57 15.26 -1.80
C PHE A 550 23.33 13.76 -2.02
N PRO A 551 24.25 13.04 -2.70
CA PRO A 551 24.05 11.64 -3.08
C PRO A 551 24.09 10.66 -1.90
N THR A 552 24.81 10.99 -0.82
CA THR A 552 24.89 10.14 0.37
C THR A 552 23.74 10.47 1.31
N VAL A 553 23.53 11.77 1.60
CA VAL A 553 22.42 12.21 2.47
C VAL A 553 21.08 11.87 1.83
N GLY A 554 20.92 12.01 0.51
CA GLY A 554 19.70 11.63 -0.19
C GLY A 554 19.36 10.15 -0.11
N ARG A 555 20.36 9.25 -0.06
CA ARG A 555 20.09 7.82 0.19
C ARG A 555 19.66 7.55 1.62
N ILE A 556 20.26 8.24 2.58
CA ILE A 556 19.85 8.18 3.98
C ILE A 556 18.41 8.69 4.12
N ALA A 557 18.09 9.84 3.53
CA ALA A 557 16.74 10.40 3.50
C ALA A 557 15.74 9.39 2.94
N ARG A 558 16.03 8.77 1.79
CA ARG A 558 15.15 7.76 1.20
C ARG A 558 14.91 6.55 2.13
N ASP A 559 15.93 6.07 2.82
CA ASP A 559 15.84 4.88 3.65
C ASP A 559 15.33 5.17 5.07
N VAL A 560 15.47 6.41 5.58
CA VAL A 560 14.99 6.86 6.90
C VAL A 560 13.55 7.36 6.82
N LEU A 561 13.22 8.23 5.86
CA LEU A 561 11.89 8.83 5.76
C LEU A 561 10.81 7.77 5.54
N VAL A 562 11.14 6.66 4.87
CA VAL A 562 10.18 5.58 4.64
C VAL A 562 9.76 4.79 5.88
N VAL A 563 10.43 4.99 7.02
CA VAL A 563 10.08 4.31 8.27
C VAL A 563 8.72 4.81 8.78
N PRO A 564 7.70 3.94 8.86
CA PRO A 564 6.42 4.32 9.42
C PRO A 564 6.51 4.40 10.95
N VAL A 565 5.73 5.29 11.57
CA VAL A 565 5.65 5.40 13.04
C VAL A 565 4.48 4.63 13.64
N SER A 566 3.59 4.10 12.79
CA SER A 566 2.35 3.42 13.19
C SER A 566 2.13 2.11 12.44
N THR A 567 1.54 1.14 13.13
CA THR A 567 1.09 -0.16 12.57
C THR A 567 -0.35 -0.12 12.06
N VAL A 568 -1.09 1.00 12.20
CA VAL A 568 -2.49 1.16 11.74
C VAL A 568 -2.63 0.92 10.23
N ALA A 569 -1.54 1.13 9.50
CA ALA A 569 -1.42 0.79 8.10
C ALA A 569 -1.72 -0.71 7.82
N SER A 570 -1.30 -1.64 8.70
CA SER A 570 -1.65 -3.06 8.63
C SER A 570 -3.06 -3.35 9.16
N GLU A 571 -3.58 -2.55 10.11
CA GLU A 571 -4.93 -2.70 10.67
C GLU A 571 -6.05 -2.51 9.64
N SER A 572 -5.84 -1.60 8.68
CA SER A 572 -6.75 -1.44 7.54
C SER A 572 -6.96 -2.74 6.77
N ALA A 573 -5.93 -3.60 6.67
CA ALA A 573 -6.03 -4.90 6.01
C ALA A 573 -6.94 -5.87 6.78
N PHE A 574 -6.93 -5.82 8.11
CA PHE A 574 -7.83 -6.62 8.96
C PHE A 574 -9.28 -6.12 8.88
N SER A 575 -9.48 -4.79 8.82
CA SER A 575 -10.81 -4.20 8.71
C SER A 575 -11.49 -4.55 7.38
N THR A 576 -10.73 -4.52 6.28
CA THR A 576 -11.18 -4.99 4.96
C THR A 576 -11.35 -6.51 4.93
N GLY A 577 -10.40 -7.26 5.51
CA GLY A 577 -10.41 -8.73 5.55
C GLY A 577 -11.46 -9.34 6.48
N GLY A 578 -12.04 -8.55 7.40
CA GLY A 578 -13.10 -8.98 8.32
C GLY A 578 -14.35 -9.53 7.64
N ARG A 579 -14.56 -9.27 6.35
CA ARG A 579 -15.67 -9.87 5.57
C ARG A 579 -15.33 -11.25 4.98
N VAL A 580 -14.04 -11.56 4.78
CA VAL A 580 -13.57 -12.76 4.06
C VAL A 580 -12.99 -13.80 5.02
N LEU A 581 -12.31 -13.37 6.08
CA LEU A 581 -11.78 -14.24 7.14
C LEU A 581 -12.87 -14.66 8.14
N VAL A 582 -14.00 -13.96 8.14
CA VAL A 582 -15.24 -14.41 8.79
C VAL A 582 -15.96 -15.35 7.83
N SER A 583 -15.42 -16.55 7.68
CA SER A 583 -16.09 -17.62 6.93
C SER A 583 -17.43 -17.95 7.59
N LEU A 584 -18.51 -17.59 6.90
CA LEU A 584 -19.67 -18.45 6.62
C LEU A 584 -20.05 -19.47 7.73
N GLY A 585 -20.89 -19.01 8.65
CA GLY A 585 -21.66 -19.81 9.60
C GLY A 585 -22.26 -18.84 10.63
N ALA A 586 -23.56 -18.59 10.73
CA ALA A 586 -24.72 -19.38 10.40
C ALA A 586 -25.78 -18.55 9.66
N HIS A 587 -26.67 -19.27 8.97
CA HIS A 587 -27.99 -18.77 8.60
C HIS A 587 -28.82 -18.43 9.83
#